data_AF-A0A6A6KMV7-F1
#
_entry.id   AF-A0A6A6KMV7-F1
#
_cell.length_a   1.000
_cell.length_b   1.000
_cell.length_c   1.000
_cell.angle_alpha   90.00
_cell.angle_beta   90.00
_cell.angle_gamma   90.00
#
_symmetry.space_group_name_H-M   'P 1'
#
loop_
_entity.id
_entity.type
_entity.pdbx_description
1 polymer ?
#
loop_
_entity_poly.entity_id
_entity_poly.type
_entity_poly.pdbx_seq_one_letter_code
_entity_poly.pdbx_strand_id
1 'polypeptide(L)' 'MAKLGGVKEVEGSANSVEINSLARYAVDDYNQKQNALLEFKKVVNAKQQVVAGTIYYITLEVTEDGV' A
#
# COMPACT_ATOMS: atom_id res chain seq x y z
N MET A 1 -17.70 9.70 14.47
CA MET A 1 -16.86 8.74 15.20
C MET A 1 -16.66 7.52 14.32
N ALA A 2 -15.42 7.22 13.91
CA ALA A 2 -15.14 6.05 13.06
C ALA A 2 -15.35 4.76 13.86
N LYS A 3 -16.11 3.81 13.30
CA LYS A 3 -16.48 2.55 13.96
C LYS A 3 -15.21 1.68 14.10
N LEU A 4 -14.74 1.49 15.33
CA LEU A 4 -13.60 0.62 15.65
C LEU A 4 -13.87 -0.79 15.10
N GLY A 5 -12.94 -1.32 14.30
CA GLY A 5 -12.99 -2.68 13.72
C GLY A 5 -13.53 -2.80 12.29
N GLY A 6 -14.09 -1.74 11.70
CA GLY A 6 -14.58 -1.80 10.32
C GLY A 6 -13.46 -1.66 9.29
N VAL A 7 -13.29 -2.65 8.42
CA VAL A 7 -12.52 -2.47 7.18
C VAL A 7 -13.32 -1.53 6.29
N LYS A 8 -12.80 -0.32 6.09
CA LYS A 8 -13.37 0.64 5.15
C LYS A 8 -12.51 0.63 3.89
N GLU A 9 -13.15 0.38 2.75
CA GLU A 9 -12.48 0.62 1.47
C GLU A 9 -12.26 2.12 1.32
N VAL A 10 -11.04 2.52 1.00
CA VAL A 10 -10.70 3.92 0.82
C VAL A 10 -11.04 4.27 -0.63
N GLU A 11 -12.28 4.69 -0.86
CA GLU A 11 -12.70 5.25 -2.15
C GLU A 11 -11.86 6.49 -2.46
N GLY A 12 -11.02 6.40 -3.50
CA GLY A 12 -10.06 7.47 -3.87
C GLY A 12 -8.64 7.27 -3.34
N SER A 13 -8.32 6.13 -2.74
CA SER A 13 -6.97 5.79 -2.23
C SER A 13 -5.83 5.94 -3.23
N ALA A 14 -6.09 5.72 -4.52
CA ALA A 14 -5.10 5.94 -5.58
C ALA A 14 -4.63 7.41 -5.69
N ASN A 15 -5.41 8.37 -5.21
CA ASN A 15 -5.10 9.80 -5.21
C ASN A 15 -4.58 10.32 -3.85
N SER A 16 -4.47 9.46 -2.84
CA SER A 16 -3.89 9.88 -1.56
C SER A 16 -2.37 9.76 -1.61
N VAL A 17 -1.69 10.90 -1.45
CA VAL A 17 -0.21 10.99 -1.40
C VAL A 17 0.35 10.06 -0.32
N GLU A 18 -0.35 9.91 0.81
CA GLU A 18 0.04 9.01 1.89
C GLU A 18 0.07 7.54 1.45
N ILE A 19 -0.97 7.08 0.73
CA ILE A 19 -1.05 5.69 0.25
C ILE A 19 0.07 5.41 -0.76
N ASN A 20 0.37 6.37 -1.65
CA ASN A 20 1.46 6.24 -2.62
C ASN A 20 2.83 6.17 -1.93
N SER A 21 3.05 7.00 -0.91
CA SER A 21 4.29 6.98 -0.13
C SER A 21 4.48 5.68 0.65
N LEU A 22 3.40 5.16 1.26
CA LEU A 22 3.41 3.87 1.94
C LEU A 22 3.66 2.71 0.97
N ALA A 23 3.07 2.76 -0.21
CA ALA A 23 3.26 1.77 -1.27
C ALA A 23 4.72 1.75 -1.75
N ARG A 24 5.32 2.91 -2.02
CA ARG A 24 6.74 3.00 -2.38
C ARG A 24 7.64 2.44 -1.30
N TYR A 25 7.43 2.87 -0.06
CA TYR A 25 8.21 2.39 1.08
C TYR A 25 8.15 0.86 1.21
N ALA A 26 6.96 0.26 1.02
CA ALA A 26 6.79 -1.19 1.08
C ALA A 26 7.58 -1.92 -0.03
N VAL A 27 7.64 -1.34 -1.24
CA VAL A 27 8.42 -1.89 -2.36
C VAL A 27 9.91 -1.76 -2.09
N ASP A 28 10.38 -0.59 -1.61
CA ASP A 28 11.79 -0.36 -1.25
C ASP A 28 12.26 -1.29 -0.12
N ASP A 29 11.48 -1.44 0.95
CA ASP A 29 11.79 -2.35 2.08
C ASP A 29 11.81 -3.82 1.63
N TYR A 30 10.90 -4.20 0.73
CA TYR A 30 10.90 -5.54 0.14
C TYR A 30 12.14 -5.77 -0.73
N ASN A 31 12.47 -4.82 -1.61
CA ASN A 31 13.67 -4.88 -2.46
C ASN A 31 14.93 -5.02 -1.61
N GLN A 32 15.04 -4.23 -0.53
CA GLN A 32 16.18 -4.29 0.38
C GLN A 32 16.28 -5.63 1.11
N LYS A 33 15.16 -6.23 1.54
CA LYS A 33 15.14 -7.49 2.29
C LYS A 33 15.29 -8.73 1.42
N GLN A 34 14.68 -8.73 0.25
CA GLN A 34 14.62 -9.88 -0.66
C GLN A 34 15.64 -9.79 -1.79
N ASN A 35 16.42 -8.70 -1.86
CA ASN A 35 17.36 -8.43 -2.96
C ASN A 35 16.66 -8.48 -4.33
N ALA A 36 15.42 -7.99 -4.36
CA ALA A 36 14.59 -7.92 -5.54
C ALA A 36 14.68 -6.51 -6.17
N LEU A 37 14.44 -6.42 -7.47
CA LEU A 37 14.41 -5.17 -8.23
C LEU A 37 12.98 -4.93 -8.73
N LEU A 38 12.07 -4.65 -7.79
CA LEU A 38 10.69 -4.31 -8.10
C LEU A 38 10.53 -2.79 -8.23
N GLU A 39 9.98 -2.33 -9.33
CA GLU A 39 9.58 -0.94 -9.53
C GLU A 39 8.09 -0.75 -9.23
N PHE A 40 7.78 0.18 -8.33
CA PHE A 40 6.41 0.58 -8.03
C PHE A 40 5.74 1.21 -9.27
N LYS A 41 4.63 0.62 -9.73
CA LYS A 41 3.88 1.11 -10.91
C LYS A 41 2.69 1.96 -10.50
N LYS A 42 1.74 1.38 -9.75
CA LYS A 42 0.52 2.07 -9.28
C LYS A 42 -0.15 1.33 -8.13
N VAL A 43 -0.99 2.03 -7.38
CA VAL A 43 -1.88 1.43 -6.39
C VAL A 43 -3.21 1.06 -7.04
N VAL A 44 -3.61 -0.20 -6.91
CA VAL A 44 -4.87 -0.74 -7.46
C VAL A 44 -6.02 -0.60 -6.47
N ASN A 45 -5.74 -0.85 -5.19
CA ASN A 45 -6.73 -0.75 -4.14
C ASN A 45 -6.03 -0.36 -2.83
N ALA A 46 -6.71 0.41 -1.98
CA ALA A 46 -6.32 0.48 -0.59
C ALA A 46 -7.54 0.41 0.33
N LYS A 47 -7.39 -0.37 1.40
CA LYS A 47 -8.36 -0.51 2.48
C LYS A 47 -7.72 -0.06 3.77
N GLN A 48 -8.51 0.54 4.63
CA GLN A 48 -8.07 0.99 5.94
C GLN A 48 -8.91 0.29 7.01
N GLN A 49 -8.26 -0.18 8.05
CA GLN A 49 -8.93 -0.76 9.21
C GLN A 49 -8.45 -0.08 10.48
N VAL A 50 -9.39 0.48 11.24
CA VAL A 50 -9.11 1.13 12.53
C VAL A 50 -9.25 0.09 13.63
N VAL A 51 -8.14 -0.26 14.28
CA VAL A 51 -8.05 -1.21 15.42
C VAL A 51 -7.47 -0.49 16.64
N ALA A 52 -6.41 -1.01 17.28
CA ALA A 52 -5.56 -0.28 18.24
C ALA A 52 -4.55 0.68 17.58
N GLY A 53 -4.84 1.08 16.34
CA GLY A 53 -3.99 1.78 15.39
C GLY A 53 -4.66 1.78 14.01
N THR A 54 -3.96 2.19 12.97
CA THR A 54 -4.49 2.16 11.60
C THR A 54 -3.73 1.13 10.78
N ILE A 55 -4.42 0.08 10.32
CA ILE A 55 -3.87 -0.87 9.37
C ILE A 55 -4.27 -0.42 7.96
N TYR A 56 -3.27 -0.30 7.08
CA TYR A 56 -3.47 -0.04 5.67
C TYR A 56 -3.20 -1.32 4.88
N TYR A 57 -4.21 -1.81 4.16
CA TYR A 57 -4.10 -2.89 3.19
C TYR A 57 -3.97 -2.26 1.82
N ILE A 58 -2.75 -2.17 1.30
CA ILE A 58 -2.48 -1.55 0.00
C ILE A 58 -2.17 -2.65 -1.00
N THR A 59 -2.99 -2.75 -2.04
CA THR A 59 -2.74 -3.59 -3.21
C THR A 59 -2.10 -2.72 -4.28
N LEU A 60 -0.85 -3.00 -4.61
CA LEU A 60 -0.06 -2.26 -5.58
C LEU A 60 0.40 -3.19 -6.70
N GLU A 61 0.58 -2.62 -7.89
CA GLU A 61 1.25 -3.26 -9.02
C GLU A 61 2.72 -2.84 -9.00
N VAL A 62 3.59 -3.83 -9.11
CA VAL A 62 5.03 -3.66 -9.34
C VAL A 62 5.40 -4.22 -10.70
N THR A 63 6.46 -3.68 -11.28
CA THR A 63 7.14 -4.25 -12.45
C THR A 63 8.46 -4.81 -11.98
N GLU A 64 8.76 -6.05 -12.33
CA GLU A 64 10.07 -6.65 -12.06
C GLU A 64 10.92 -6.45 -13.33
N ASP A 65 12.00 -5.67 -13.23
CA ASP A 65 12.89 -5.41 -14.36
C ASP A 65 13.78 -6.64 -14.57
N GLY A 66 13.22 -7.62 -15.28
CA GLY A 66 13.80 -8.97 -15.41
C GLY A 66 13.38 -9.75 -16.66
N VAL A 67 12.84 -9.10 -17.70
CA VAL A 67 12.57 -9.71 -19.01
C VAL A 67 12.99 -8.78 -20.14
#